data_AF-A0A0F9Q724-F1
#
_entry.id   AF-A0A0F9Q724-F1
#
_cell.length_a   1.000
_cell.length_b   1.000
_cell.length_c   1.000
_cell.angle_alpha   90.00
_cell.angle_beta   90.00
_cell.angle_gamma   90.00
#
_symmetry.space_group_name_H-M   'P 1'
#
loop_
_entity.id
_entity.type
_entity.pdbx_description
1 polymer ?
#
loop_
_entity_poly.entity_id
_entity_poly.type
_entity_poly.pdbx_seq_one_letter_code
_entity_poly.pdbx_strand_id
1 'polypeptide(L)'
;MTRTYVPNIGPQNAKIACIGEGPGEKEERFKIPFHPEAPAGEMLTNVLQRNGLFRDEVWLGNLTHYRPHITNKFILAKPEDVESGVADLAQSLAKIRPNVIAAMGAWPLWYLTRKCGYERGKPKPGVGIENYRGSILPCTLPGCEGLKVIATYHPSYVARNRTKYPIFDIDIRRVKEDSLFPELNIPKRHMVIDPRGEQLKHWVDKIIKNGIAAADIEAIKYTTHILCCGFALSPLETVCIVQHEHSYEWQWAIDKILSSGIRLIWHNGPYDQIILEANEFKIKNYFWDTMVAQHVMQPEMPKTLAYITSVNTREPYYKDEVKSDEDTKSWTQKWWSIPENRKKVWEYNCKDDGCTFENFLIQEEELSNGPKGWTSTFQFKMSEIPVGVRISQAGMLRDGKKHRELKGALLYIWADFQSALNNLVGRSVNTNSSKQMCELLYDELGLKVKRKRDKNGKWVRTADENALVSLVGECKEQYDNRIQKAVKERWLKALVICKLTMKIRGVRKVLSSYVDVEISDDGRARGFVKITGAETGRWSMSKYYDNTGIPMQTVPRDPIELEDESVLENIDALLELEGALK
;
A
#
# COMPACT_ATOMS: atom_id res chain seq x y z
N MET A 1 10.17 -19.82 36.40
CA MET A 1 11.25 -19.95 35.40
C MET A 1 12.17 -18.77 35.54
N THR A 2 13.45 -19.00 35.83
CA THR A 2 14.51 -17.99 35.81
C THR A 2 14.67 -17.46 34.38
N ARG A 3 14.60 -16.14 34.21
CA ARG A 3 14.81 -15.48 32.93
C ARG A 3 16.30 -15.47 32.61
N THR A 4 16.68 -15.76 31.37
CA THR A 4 18.09 -15.77 30.96
C THR A 4 18.45 -14.45 30.32
N TYR A 5 19.50 -13.81 30.85
CA TYR A 5 20.05 -12.57 30.30
C TYR A 5 20.87 -12.87 29.04
N VAL A 6 20.61 -12.13 27.96
CA VAL A 6 21.36 -12.15 26.70
C VAL A 6 22.11 -10.83 26.54
N PRO A 7 23.46 -10.84 26.56
CA PRO A 7 24.26 -9.61 26.44
C PRO A 7 24.21 -9.02 25.03
N ASN A 8 24.53 -7.73 24.93
CA ASN A 8 24.96 -7.14 23.67
C ASN A 8 26.42 -7.52 23.40
N ILE A 9 26.82 -7.77 22.15
CA ILE A 9 28.16 -8.26 21.80
C ILE A 9 28.74 -7.54 20.58
N GLY A 10 30.05 -7.54 20.44
CA GLY A 10 30.75 -7.03 19.26
C GLY A 10 31.97 -6.17 19.61
N PRO A 11 32.72 -5.70 18.59
CA PRO A 11 33.94 -4.96 18.81
C PRO A 11 33.67 -3.57 19.40
N GLN A 12 34.58 -3.09 20.27
CA GLN A 12 34.43 -1.77 20.91
C GLN A 12 34.66 -0.60 19.95
N ASN A 13 35.24 -0.87 18.77
CA ASN A 13 35.48 0.09 17.69
C ASN A 13 34.57 -0.17 16.46
N ALA A 14 33.47 -0.91 16.64
CA ALA A 14 32.54 -1.25 15.56
C ALA A 14 32.05 -0.01 14.82
N LYS A 15 32.07 -0.05 13.48
CA LYS A 15 31.51 1.02 12.64
C LYS A 15 30.01 0.86 12.40
N ILE A 16 29.50 -0.36 12.56
CA ILE A 16 28.10 -0.73 12.38
C ILE A 16 27.58 -1.33 13.66
N ALA A 17 26.41 -0.86 14.11
CA ALA A 17 25.62 -1.52 15.15
C ALA A 17 24.28 -2.00 14.58
N CYS A 18 23.90 -3.26 14.77
CA CYS A 18 22.59 -3.80 14.39
C CYS A 18 21.74 -4.04 15.63
N ILE A 19 20.58 -3.39 15.68
CA ILE A 19 19.70 -3.36 16.86
C ILE A 19 18.38 -4.06 16.54
N GLY A 20 18.12 -5.17 17.21
CA GLY A 20 16.87 -5.93 17.15
C GLY A 20 15.90 -5.60 18.28
N GLU A 21 14.76 -6.29 18.28
CA GLU A 21 13.70 -6.11 19.27
C GLU A 21 14.06 -6.76 20.61
N GLY A 22 14.18 -8.08 20.64
CA GLY A 22 14.48 -8.87 21.81
C GLY A 22 14.92 -10.28 21.43
N PRO A 23 15.58 -11.02 22.35
CA PRO A 23 16.12 -12.34 22.04
C PRO A 23 15.02 -13.35 21.70
N GLY A 24 15.29 -14.22 20.71
CA GLY A 24 14.53 -15.45 20.49
C GLY A 24 14.96 -16.62 21.38
N GLU A 25 14.33 -17.79 21.19
CA GLU A 25 14.62 -19.01 21.95
C GLU A 25 16.08 -19.47 21.88
N LYS A 26 16.66 -19.52 20.68
CA LYS A 26 18.06 -19.90 20.51
C LYS A 26 19.01 -18.85 21.09
N GLU A 27 18.68 -17.56 20.95
CA GLU A 27 19.47 -16.47 21.52
C GLU A 27 19.51 -16.56 23.05
N GLU A 28 18.36 -16.88 23.67
CA GLU A 28 18.25 -17.13 25.11
C GLU A 28 19.07 -18.34 25.55
N ARG A 29 18.99 -19.46 24.80
CA ARG A 29 19.73 -20.69 25.10
C ARG A 29 21.24 -20.52 25.03
N PHE A 30 21.73 -19.81 24.02
CA PHE A 30 23.16 -19.66 23.76
C PHE A 30 23.74 -18.33 24.29
N LYS A 31 22.91 -17.41 24.78
CA LYS A 31 23.28 -16.07 25.26
C LYS A 31 24.02 -15.25 24.19
N ILE A 32 23.58 -15.35 22.94
CA ILE A 32 24.15 -14.64 21.79
C ILE A 32 23.00 -13.96 21.04
N PRO A 33 22.99 -12.61 20.92
CA PRO A 33 21.96 -11.90 20.14
C PRO A 33 22.10 -12.23 18.66
N PHE A 34 20.98 -12.36 17.96
CA PHE A 34 20.93 -12.81 16.56
C PHE A 34 21.74 -14.09 16.32
N HIS A 35 21.66 -15.09 17.22
CA HIS A 35 22.41 -16.34 17.12
C HIS A 35 22.39 -16.91 15.67
N PRO A 36 23.55 -17.27 15.08
CA PRO A 36 23.66 -17.55 13.64
C PRO A 36 22.81 -18.74 13.18
N GLU A 37 22.49 -19.70 14.06
CA GLU A 37 21.58 -20.80 13.75
C GLU A 37 20.09 -20.49 14.04
N ALA A 38 19.76 -19.28 14.49
CA ALA A 38 18.39 -18.83 14.62
C ALA A 38 17.93 -18.21 13.29
N PRO A 39 16.65 -18.34 12.89
CA PRO A 39 16.18 -17.82 11.59
C PRO A 39 16.50 -16.34 11.33
N ALA A 40 16.47 -15.50 12.37
CA ALA A 40 16.84 -14.09 12.27
C ALA A 40 18.36 -13.89 12.14
N GLY A 41 19.15 -14.64 12.91
CA GLY A 41 20.61 -14.55 12.89
C GLY A 41 21.23 -15.11 11.63
N GLU A 42 20.69 -16.21 11.11
CA GLU A 42 21.08 -16.79 9.82
C GLU A 42 20.81 -15.79 8.69
N MET A 43 19.60 -15.22 8.66
CA MET A 43 19.23 -14.20 7.67
C MET A 43 20.15 -12.98 7.72
N LEU A 44 20.45 -12.48 8.93
CA LEU A 44 21.34 -11.35 9.11
C LEU A 44 22.78 -11.69 8.67
N THR A 45 23.27 -12.87 9.04
CA THR A 45 24.62 -13.32 8.68
C THR A 45 24.77 -13.42 7.16
N ASN A 46 23.78 -14.01 6.48
CA ASN A 46 23.79 -14.18 5.03
C ASN A 46 23.78 -12.83 4.29
N VAL A 47 22.96 -11.87 4.72
CA VAL A 47 22.91 -10.55 4.05
C VAL A 47 24.16 -9.72 4.32
N LEU A 48 24.74 -9.80 5.52
CA LEU A 48 26.00 -9.13 5.85
C LEU A 48 27.12 -9.68 4.96
N GLN A 49 27.26 -11.01 4.90
CA GLN A 49 28.28 -11.67 4.08
C GLN A 49 28.13 -11.35 2.60
N ARG A 50 26.90 -11.34 2.08
CA ARG A 50 26.60 -10.94 0.69
C ARG A 50 27.08 -9.52 0.37
N ASN A 51 27.03 -8.63 1.35
CA ASN A 51 27.51 -7.26 1.22
C ASN A 51 28.99 -7.14 1.63
N GLY A 52 29.71 -8.23 1.90
CA GLY A 52 31.13 -8.21 2.26
C GLY A 52 31.40 -7.65 3.65
N LEU A 53 30.49 -7.89 4.60
CA LEU A 53 30.64 -7.61 6.02
C LEU A 53 30.72 -8.93 6.79
N PHE A 54 31.68 -9.07 7.69
CA PHE A 54 31.72 -10.19 8.61
C PHE A 54 30.95 -9.88 9.89
N ARG A 55 30.33 -10.91 10.46
CA ARG A 55 29.46 -10.76 11.63
C ARG A 55 30.20 -10.26 12.87
N ASP A 56 31.47 -10.64 13.02
CA ASP A 56 32.36 -10.25 14.12
C ASP A 56 32.87 -8.81 14.03
N GLU A 57 32.71 -8.14 12.89
CA GLU A 57 33.00 -6.71 12.71
C GLU A 57 31.83 -5.81 13.13
N VAL A 58 30.65 -6.40 13.37
CA VAL A 58 29.40 -5.70 13.66
C VAL A 58 29.06 -5.81 15.15
N TRP A 59 28.65 -4.69 15.73
CA TRP A 59 28.08 -4.70 17.08
C TRP A 59 26.60 -5.12 17.04
N LEU A 60 26.23 -6.10 17.83
CA LEU A 60 24.91 -6.71 17.83
C LEU A 60 24.24 -6.54 19.18
N GLY A 61 23.04 -5.98 19.17
CA GLY A 61 22.26 -5.78 20.38
C GLY A 61 20.76 -5.85 20.15
N ASN A 62 20.01 -5.87 21.25
CA ASN A 62 18.56 -5.82 21.26
C ASN A 62 18.07 -4.71 22.21
N LEU A 63 16.84 -4.24 22.05
CA LEU A 63 16.23 -3.27 22.97
C LEU A 63 16.00 -3.83 24.38
N THR A 64 15.94 -5.15 24.52
CA THR A 64 15.84 -5.84 25.81
C THR A 64 16.76 -7.05 25.85
N HIS A 65 17.27 -7.39 27.03
CA HIS A 65 18.14 -8.55 27.25
C HIS A 65 17.39 -9.86 27.50
N TYR A 66 16.06 -9.80 27.63
CA TYR A 66 15.23 -10.95 27.99
C TYR A 66 14.21 -11.25 26.90
N ARG A 67 13.97 -12.54 26.65
CA ARG A 67 13.02 -13.00 25.64
C ARG A 67 11.59 -12.52 25.94
N PRO A 68 10.92 -11.78 25.02
CA PRO A 68 9.54 -11.31 25.20
C PRO A 68 8.49 -12.44 25.20
N HIS A 69 8.21 -13.03 26.36
CA HIS A 69 7.29 -14.19 26.55
C HIS A 69 7.60 -15.39 25.62
N ILE A 70 6.86 -16.50 25.79
CA ILE A 70 7.01 -17.71 24.95
C ILE A 70 6.79 -17.40 23.45
N THR A 71 5.96 -16.39 23.13
CA THR A 71 5.55 -16.09 21.75
C THR A 71 6.51 -15.18 20.97
N ASN A 72 7.63 -14.71 21.57
CA ASN A 72 8.61 -13.79 20.95
C ASN A 72 8.01 -12.47 20.45
N LYS A 73 6.88 -12.03 21.01
CA LYS A 73 6.22 -10.78 20.58
C LYS A 73 6.72 -9.64 21.46
N PHE A 74 7.47 -8.71 20.88
CA PHE A 74 8.07 -7.60 21.63
C PHE A 74 7.04 -6.74 22.38
N ILE A 75 5.83 -6.56 21.86
CA ILE A 75 4.74 -5.83 22.55
C ILE A 75 4.35 -6.47 23.90
N LEU A 76 4.74 -7.73 24.14
CA LEU A 76 4.53 -8.42 25.40
C LEU A 76 5.74 -8.33 26.33
N ALA A 77 6.86 -7.73 25.92
CA ALA A 77 8.02 -7.52 26.79
C ALA A 77 7.60 -6.70 28.01
N LYS A 78 8.19 -7.00 29.18
CA LYS A 78 7.89 -6.19 30.35
C LYS A 78 8.51 -4.80 30.19
N PRO A 79 7.80 -3.72 30.58
CA PRO A 79 8.33 -2.37 30.52
C PRO A 79 9.69 -2.21 31.21
N GLU A 80 9.84 -2.75 32.42
CA GLU A 80 11.10 -2.72 33.19
C GLU A 80 12.30 -3.33 32.44
N ASP A 81 12.06 -4.45 31.73
CA ASP A 81 13.09 -5.15 30.96
C ASP A 81 13.50 -4.38 29.69
N VAL A 82 12.57 -3.61 29.12
CA VAL A 82 12.81 -2.78 27.93
C VAL A 82 13.49 -1.47 28.33
N GLU A 83 13.02 -0.80 29.39
CA GLU A 83 13.62 0.44 29.88
C GLU A 83 15.07 0.22 30.31
N SER A 84 15.35 -0.83 31.08
CA SER A 84 16.71 -1.19 31.47
C SER A 84 17.58 -1.57 30.26
N GLY A 85 17.04 -2.32 29.30
CA GLY A 85 17.79 -2.72 28.10
C GLY A 85 18.10 -1.54 27.17
N VAL A 86 17.16 -0.62 27.00
CA VAL A 86 17.36 0.61 26.23
C VAL A 86 18.38 1.53 26.91
N ALA A 87 18.39 1.61 28.24
CA ALA A 87 19.38 2.37 28.98
C ALA A 87 20.81 1.77 28.81
N ASP A 88 20.95 0.45 28.92
CA ASP A 88 22.23 -0.25 28.65
C ASP A 88 22.69 -0.07 27.21
N LEU A 89 21.76 -0.18 26.26
CA LEU A 89 22.01 0.06 24.85
C LEU A 89 22.50 1.49 24.59
N ALA A 90 21.88 2.50 25.20
CA ALA A 90 22.30 3.89 25.07
C ALA A 90 23.72 4.12 25.61
N GLN A 91 24.06 3.53 26.77
CA GLN A 91 25.41 3.60 27.33
C GLN A 91 26.44 2.93 26.41
N SER A 92 26.11 1.76 25.88
CA SER A 92 26.97 1.01 24.96
C SER A 92 27.21 1.78 23.66
N LEU A 93 26.16 2.32 23.04
CA LEU A 93 26.26 3.09 21.80
C LEU A 93 27.00 4.43 22.02
N ALA A 94 26.81 5.09 23.15
CA ALA A 94 27.53 6.32 23.50
C ALA A 94 29.04 6.08 23.65
N LYS A 95 29.43 4.89 24.12
CA LYS A 95 30.83 4.47 24.25
C LYS A 95 31.44 4.07 22.90
N ILE A 96 30.75 3.24 22.12
CA ILE A 96 31.27 2.67 20.86
C ILE A 96 31.24 3.71 19.74
N ARG A 97 30.22 4.57 19.72
CA ARG A 97 29.95 5.57 18.68
C ARG A 97 30.09 5.00 17.26
N PRO A 98 29.27 4.01 16.88
CA PRO A 98 29.29 3.49 15.52
C PRO A 98 28.96 4.61 14.53
N ASN A 99 29.51 4.52 13.32
CA ASN A 99 29.20 5.46 12.25
C ASN A 99 27.74 5.32 11.81
N VAL A 100 27.16 4.12 11.93
CA VAL A 100 25.76 3.83 11.56
C VAL A 100 25.14 2.76 12.46
N ILE A 101 23.86 2.95 12.77
CA ILE A 101 23.01 2.02 13.51
C ILE A 101 21.94 1.49 12.54
N ALA A 102 21.92 0.19 12.27
CA ALA A 102 20.84 -0.49 11.58
C ALA A 102 19.70 -0.81 12.57
N ALA A 103 18.62 -0.05 12.50
CA ALA A 103 17.41 -0.27 13.30
C ALA A 103 16.53 -1.35 12.65
N MET A 104 16.58 -2.57 13.17
CA MET A 104 15.95 -3.75 12.57
C MET A 104 14.52 -3.95 13.09
N GLY A 105 13.54 -3.41 12.39
CA GLY A 105 12.12 -3.52 12.76
C GLY A 105 11.54 -2.23 13.33
N ALA A 106 10.24 -2.28 13.62
CA ALA A 106 9.47 -1.09 13.97
C ALA A 106 9.75 -0.60 15.40
N TRP A 107 10.11 -1.49 16.34
CA TRP A 107 10.46 -1.08 17.70
C TRP A 107 11.85 -0.43 17.78
N PRO A 108 12.93 -0.99 17.19
CA PRO A 108 14.22 -0.31 17.14
C PRO A 108 14.12 1.05 16.47
N LEU A 109 13.38 1.17 15.36
CA LEU A 109 13.07 2.44 14.73
C LEU A 109 12.50 3.45 15.75
N TRP A 110 11.44 3.06 16.47
CA TRP A 110 10.77 3.94 17.43
C TRP A 110 11.70 4.36 18.59
N TYR A 111 12.38 3.42 19.23
CA TYR A 111 13.22 3.72 20.39
C TYR A 111 14.45 4.55 20.01
N LEU A 112 15.04 4.30 18.84
CA LEU A 112 16.23 5.04 18.40
C LEU A 112 15.88 6.43 17.86
N THR A 113 14.74 6.62 17.19
CA THR A 113 14.48 7.84 16.39
C THR A 113 13.19 8.59 16.73
N ARG A 114 12.31 8.00 17.56
CA ARG A 114 10.92 8.46 17.80
C ARG A 114 10.06 8.56 16.53
N LYS A 115 10.44 7.87 15.45
CA LYS A 115 9.60 7.73 14.25
C LYS A 115 8.76 6.44 14.33
N CYS A 116 7.52 6.52 13.86
CA CYS A 116 6.62 5.37 13.79
C CYS A 116 5.53 5.62 12.74
N GLY A 117 4.80 4.57 12.37
CA GLY A 117 3.63 4.68 11.52
C GLY A 117 2.38 5.11 12.29
N TYR A 118 1.24 5.04 11.59
CA TYR A 118 -0.06 5.46 12.09
C TYR A 118 -1.02 4.28 12.16
N GLU A 119 -1.91 4.28 13.14
CA GLU A 119 -3.04 3.35 13.23
C GLU A 119 -4.28 4.12 13.66
N ARG A 120 -5.37 4.05 12.87
CA ARG A 120 -6.60 4.82 13.12
C ARG A 120 -6.29 6.32 13.24
N GLY A 121 -5.47 6.81 12.32
CA GLY A 121 -5.07 8.21 12.22
C GLY A 121 -4.08 8.70 13.28
N LYS A 122 -3.71 7.89 14.28
CA LYS A 122 -2.80 8.32 15.36
C LYS A 122 -1.41 7.67 15.23
N PRO A 123 -0.32 8.38 15.55
CA PRO A 123 1.00 7.78 15.66
C PRO A 123 0.99 6.60 16.62
N LYS A 124 1.54 5.46 16.20
CA LYS A 124 1.56 4.21 16.99
C LYS A 124 2.96 3.61 17.01
N PRO A 125 3.63 3.54 18.18
CA PRO A 125 4.89 2.82 18.32
C PRO A 125 4.77 1.36 17.85
N GLY A 126 5.85 0.83 17.26
CA GLY A 126 5.90 -0.56 16.81
C GLY A 126 5.19 -0.84 15.48
N VAL A 127 4.79 0.19 14.72
CA VAL A 127 4.29 0.05 13.33
C VAL A 127 5.03 0.98 12.38
N GLY A 128 4.86 0.79 11.06
CA GLY A 128 5.35 1.72 10.03
C GLY A 128 6.73 1.42 9.46
N ILE A 129 7.36 0.29 9.79
CA ILE A 129 8.70 -0.03 9.26
C ILE A 129 8.74 -0.08 7.73
N GLU A 130 7.66 -0.49 7.06
CA GLU A 130 7.58 -0.51 5.59
C GLU A 130 7.72 0.89 4.97
N ASN A 131 7.32 1.94 5.69
CA ASN A 131 7.46 3.33 5.23
C ASN A 131 8.88 3.86 5.48
N TYR A 132 9.42 3.58 6.66
CA TYR A 132 10.68 4.18 7.12
C TYR A 132 11.93 3.41 6.70
N ARG A 133 11.82 2.15 6.28
CA ARG A 133 12.99 1.37 5.85
C ARG A 133 13.80 2.12 4.78
N GLY A 134 15.13 2.05 4.86
CA GLY A 134 16.08 2.82 4.06
C GLY A 134 16.25 4.29 4.45
N SER A 135 15.37 4.85 5.28
CA SER A 135 15.51 6.24 5.75
C SER A 135 16.74 6.40 6.63
N ILE A 136 17.45 7.51 6.44
CA ILE A 136 18.57 7.93 7.27
C ILE A 136 18.04 8.94 8.29
N LEU A 137 18.13 8.61 9.57
CA LEU A 137 17.49 9.34 10.65
C LEU A 137 18.51 9.65 11.77
N PRO A 138 18.37 10.78 12.47
CA PRO A 138 19.16 11.03 13.67
C PRO A 138 18.68 10.16 14.83
N CYS A 139 19.63 9.62 15.59
CA CYS A 139 19.35 8.98 16.87
C CYS A 139 18.94 10.04 17.92
N THR A 140 18.04 9.62 18.81
CA THR A 140 17.42 10.43 19.86
C THR A 140 17.62 9.82 21.25
N LEU A 141 18.40 8.73 21.36
CA LEU A 141 18.77 8.17 22.66
C LEU A 141 19.73 9.12 23.39
N PRO A 142 19.61 9.24 24.73
CA PRO A 142 20.51 10.06 25.53
C PRO A 142 21.98 9.70 25.32
N GLY A 143 22.83 10.69 25.01
CA GLY A 143 24.27 10.53 24.76
C GLY A 143 24.61 9.97 23.37
N CYS A 144 23.60 9.69 22.56
CA CYS A 144 23.72 9.18 21.19
C CYS A 144 23.14 10.17 20.16
N GLU A 145 22.81 11.40 20.57
CA GLU A 145 22.18 12.39 19.71
C GLU A 145 23.00 12.61 18.43
N GLY A 146 22.31 12.53 17.29
CA GLY A 146 22.94 12.73 15.98
C GLY A 146 23.70 11.51 15.44
N LEU A 147 23.83 10.39 16.19
CA LEU A 147 24.28 9.14 15.58
C LEU A 147 23.33 8.74 14.46
N LYS A 148 23.88 8.25 13.36
CA LYS A 148 23.13 7.89 12.17
C LYS A 148 22.36 6.59 12.39
N VAL A 149 21.07 6.60 12.11
CA VAL A 149 20.19 5.43 12.16
C VAL A 149 19.63 5.15 10.77
N ILE A 150 19.83 3.95 10.26
CA ILE A 150 19.17 3.47 9.05
C ILE A 150 18.15 2.40 9.45
N ALA A 151 16.88 2.67 9.15
CA ALA A 151 15.82 1.72 9.44
C ALA A 151 15.80 0.58 8.40
N THR A 152 15.51 -0.63 8.82
CA THR A 152 15.33 -1.76 7.92
C THR A 152 14.39 -2.83 8.49
N TYR A 153 13.98 -3.79 7.68
CA TYR A 153 13.17 -4.91 8.15
C TYR A 153 13.89 -5.73 9.22
N HIS A 154 13.13 -6.24 10.19
CA HIS A 154 13.67 -7.22 11.12
C HIS A 154 14.01 -8.52 10.36
N PRO A 155 15.19 -9.13 10.54
CA PRO A 155 15.59 -10.35 9.82
C PRO A 155 14.59 -11.51 9.95
N SER A 156 13.95 -11.66 11.13
CA SER A 156 12.88 -12.66 11.34
C SER A 156 11.64 -12.45 10.45
N TYR A 157 11.32 -11.21 10.06
CA TYR A 157 10.23 -10.91 9.13
C TYR A 157 10.62 -11.32 7.72
N VAL A 158 11.84 -11.00 7.29
CA VAL A 158 12.38 -11.42 5.97
C VAL A 158 12.50 -12.94 5.87
N ALA A 159 12.86 -13.62 6.97
CA ALA A 159 12.93 -15.09 7.01
C ALA A 159 11.57 -15.74 6.76
N ARG A 160 10.48 -15.13 7.26
CA ARG A 160 9.09 -15.56 7.02
C ARG A 160 8.54 -15.12 5.67
N ASN A 161 9.01 -14.00 5.13
CA ASN A 161 8.58 -13.43 3.86
C ASN A 161 9.78 -13.11 2.96
N ARG A 162 10.26 -14.13 2.24
CA ARG A 162 11.47 -14.04 1.41
C ARG A 162 11.35 -13.04 0.25
N THR A 163 10.14 -12.65 -0.15
CA THR A 163 9.91 -11.60 -1.16
C THR A 163 10.50 -10.24 -0.75
N LYS A 164 10.76 -10.04 0.55
CA LYS A 164 11.35 -8.81 1.09
C LYS A 164 12.88 -8.82 1.14
N TYR A 165 13.51 -9.93 0.78
CA TYR A 165 14.96 -10.08 0.82
C TYR A 165 15.70 -9.05 -0.06
N PRO A 166 15.29 -8.77 -1.31
CA PRO A 166 15.99 -7.79 -2.13
C PRO A 166 15.99 -6.37 -1.53
N ILE A 167 14.87 -5.96 -0.93
CA ILE A 167 14.75 -4.67 -0.26
C ILE A 167 15.63 -4.61 0.99
N PHE A 168 15.64 -5.71 1.76
CA PHE A 168 16.51 -5.84 2.94
C PHE A 168 17.99 -5.78 2.56
N ASP A 169 18.40 -6.44 1.46
CA ASP A 169 19.76 -6.38 0.91
C ASP A 169 20.17 -4.97 0.48
N ILE A 170 19.26 -4.21 -0.16
CA ILE A 170 19.47 -2.80 -0.50
C ILE A 170 19.71 -1.95 0.76
N ASP A 171 18.90 -2.13 1.81
CA ASP A 171 19.08 -1.39 3.05
C ASP A 171 20.42 -1.70 3.73
N ILE A 172 20.84 -2.98 3.74
CA ILE A 172 22.11 -3.40 4.34
C ILE A 172 23.31 -2.91 3.51
N ARG A 173 23.19 -2.85 2.19
CA ARG A 173 24.18 -2.21 1.32
C ARG A 173 24.36 -0.73 1.70
N ARG A 174 23.26 -0.01 1.90
CA ARG A 174 23.30 1.38 2.37
C ARG A 174 23.95 1.49 3.76
N VAL A 175 23.62 0.59 4.69
CA VAL A 175 24.29 0.52 6.00
C VAL A 175 25.80 0.36 5.84
N LYS A 176 26.27 -0.52 4.95
CA LYS A 176 27.69 -0.67 4.67
C LYS A 176 28.31 0.63 4.16
N GLU A 177 27.72 1.24 3.13
CA GLU A 177 28.22 2.47 2.52
C GLU A 177 28.28 3.62 3.53
N ASP A 178 27.21 3.81 4.31
CA ASP A 178 27.11 4.84 5.34
C ASP A 178 27.95 4.54 6.58
N SER A 179 28.46 3.32 6.75
CA SER A 179 29.41 2.98 7.83
C SER A 179 30.80 3.60 7.61
N LEU A 180 31.10 4.08 6.40
CA LEU A 180 32.40 4.67 6.08
C LEU A 180 32.57 6.08 6.68
N PHE A 181 31.49 6.75 7.05
CA PHE A 181 31.51 8.14 7.53
C PHE A 181 30.42 8.39 8.60
N PRO A 182 30.69 9.17 9.65
CA PRO A 182 29.73 9.38 10.75
C PRO A 182 28.59 10.36 10.42
N GLU A 183 28.74 11.23 9.41
CA GLU A 183 27.80 12.30 9.10
C GLU A 183 26.50 11.77 8.50
N LEU A 184 25.35 12.34 8.88
CA LEU A 184 24.04 11.95 8.35
C LEU A 184 23.92 12.14 6.83
N ASN A 185 24.49 13.23 6.29
CA ASN A 185 24.42 13.60 4.88
C ASN A 185 22.99 13.53 4.30
N ILE A 186 22.04 14.16 5.00
CA ILE A 186 20.65 14.30 4.52
C ILE A 186 20.60 15.48 3.52
N PRO A 187 19.89 15.35 2.39
CA PRO A 187 19.76 16.43 1.43
C PRO A 187 19.14 17.69 2.06
N LYS A 188 19.68 18.87 1.71
CA LYS A 188 19.13 20.17 2.11
C LYS A 188 18.60 20.87 0.86
N ARG A 189 17.29 20.82 0.67
CA ARG A 189 16.61 21.41 -0.48
C ARG A 189 16.33 22.89 -0.26
N HIS A 190 16.71 23.72 -1.22
CA HIS A 190 16.28 25.10 -1.31
C HIS A 190 14.88 25.15 -1.91
N MET A 191 13.89 25.30 -1.03
CA MET A 191 12.47 25.37 -1.37
C MET A 191 12.00 26.82 -1.41
N VAL A 192 11.50 27.27 -2.56
CA VAL A 192 10.77 28.53 -2.67
C VAL A 192 9.28 28.23 -2.70
N ILE A 193 8.53 28.83 -1.77
CA ILE A 193 7.10 28.60 -1.64
C ILE A 193 6.37 29.90 -1.94
N ASP A 194 5.33 29.81 -2.77
CA ASP A 194 4.43 30.91 -3.11
C ASP A 194 5.17 32.16 -3.62
N PRO A 195 6.05 32.06 -4.63
CA PRO A 195 6.62 33.24 -5.26
C PRO A 195 5.51 34.06 -5.94
N ARG A 196 5.56 35.38 -5.83
CA ARG A 196 4.54 36.30 -6.39
C ARG A 196 5.17 37.44 -7.20
N GLY A 197 4.37 38.08 -8.06
CA GLY A 197 4.80 39.22 -8.88
C GLY A 197 6.10 38.96 -9.64
N GLU A 198 7.08 39.85 -9.53
CA GLU A 198 8.39 39.71 -10.20
C GLU A 198 9.16 38.44 -9.78
N GLN A 199 8.98 37.96 -8.55
CA GLN A 199 9.62 36.72 -8.12
C GLN A 199 9.03 35.51 -8.86
N LEU A 200 7.72 35.47 -9.04
CA LEU A 200 7.04 34.42 -9.81
C LEU A 200 7.52 34.43 -11.27
N LYS A 201 7.53 35.62 -11.88
CA LYS A 201 8.02 35.79 -13.26
C LYS A 201 9.46 35.33 -13.42
N HIS A 202 10.33 35.70 -12.47
CA HIS A 202 11.72 35.24 -12.46
C HIS A 202 11.80 33.71 -12.42
N TRP A 203 11.01 33.05 -11.58
CA TRP A 203 10.98 31.59 -11.49
C TRP A 203 10.46 30.93 -12.77
N VAL A 204 9.39 31.46 -13.36
CA VAL A 204 8.86 30.96 -14.64
C VAL A 204 9.93 31.04 -15.73
N ASP A 205 10.61 32.18 -15.87
CA ASP A 205 11.67 32.36 -16.86
C ASP A 205 12.87 31.46 -16.55
N LYS A 206 13.21 31.26 -15.27
CA LYS A 206 14.29 30.36 -14.83
C LYS A 206 13.98 28.89 -15.14
N ILE A 207 12.76 28.42 -14.87
CA ILE A 207 12.30 27.06 -15.20
C ILE A 207 12.39 26.82 -16.71
N ILE A 208 11.85 27.74 -17.51
CA ILE A 208 11.84 27.62 -18.97
C ILE A 208 13.27 27.61 -19.50
N LYS A 209 14.14 28.50 -19.00
CA LYS A 209 15.56 28.55 -19.37
C LYS A 209 16.31 27.28 -18.99
N ASN A 210 15.95 26.62 -17.88
CA ASN A 210 16.56 25.35 -17.46
C ASN A 210 16.30 24.21 -18.47
N GLY A 211 15.20 24.28 -19.24
CA GLY A 211 14.88 23.35 -20.32
C GLY A 211 14.39 21.97 -19.88
N ILE A 212 14.48 21.64 -18.59
CA ILE A 212 13.95 20.44 -17.95
C ILE A 212 13.50 20.76 -16.52
N ALA A 213 12.40 20.15 -16.08
CA ALA A 213 11.97 20.23 -14.68
C ALA A 213 11.20 18.96 -14.30
N ALA A 214 11.28 18.56 -13.03
CA ALA A 214 10.25 17.69 -12.46
C ALA A 214 9.03 18.53 -12.11
N ALA A 215 7.84 17.92 -12.19
CA ALA A 215 6.58 18.57 -11.87
C ALA A 215 5.64 17.59 -11.15
N ASP A 216 4.81 18.17 -10.29
CA ASP A 216 3.81 17.48 -9.47
C ASP A 216 2.70 18.48 -9.12
N ILE A 217 1.45 18.02 -9.07
CA ILE A 217 0.35 18.84 -8.57
C ILE A 217 -0.17 18.31 -7.24
N GLU A 218 -0.66 19.21 -6.41
CA GLU A 218 -1.53 18.85 -5.29
C GLU A 218 -2.95 19.29 -5.61
N ALA A 219 -3.93 18.43 -5.36
CA ALA A 219 -5.34 18.70 -5.65
C ALA A 219 -6.25 18.20 -4.53
N ILE A 220 -7.39 18.86 -4.34
CA ILE A 220 -8.40 18.37 -3.40
C ILE A 220 -8.89 16.99 -3.84
N LYS A 221 -9.00 16.10 -2.87
CA LYS A 221 -9.38 14.71 -3.12
C LYS A 221 -10.71 14.64 -3.86
N TYR A 222 -10.73 13.84 -4.94
CA TYR A 222 -11.92 13.58 -5.76
C TYR A 222 -12.49 14.80 -6.48
N THR A 223 -11.71 15.87 -6.62
CA THR A 223 -12.10 17.04 -7.42
C THR A 223 -10.99 17.38 -8.41
N THR A 224 -11.24 18.37 -9.25
CA THR A 224 -10.25 18.96 -10.15
C THR A 224 -9.58 20.19 -9.55
N HIS A 225 -9.87 20.55 -8.29
CA HIS A 225 -9.36 21.77 -7.69
C HIS A 225 -7.89 21.62 -7.30
N ILE A 226 -7.01 22.23 -8.09
CA ILE A 226 -5.55 22.24 -7.89
C ILE A 226 -5.18 23.23 -6.79
N LEU A 227 -4.47 22.78 -5.76
CA LEU A 227 -3.99 23.59 -4.64
C LEU A 227 -2.68 24.30 -4.96
N CYS A 228 -1.77 23.62 -5.64
CA CYS A 228 -0.49 24.15 -6.09
C CYS A 228 0.10 23.26 -7.19
N CYS A 229 1.05 23.84 -7.93
CA CYS A 229 1.90 23.11 -8.86
C CYS A 229 3.35 23.30 -8.44
N GLY A 230 4.04 22.19 -8.27
CA GLY A 230 5.44 22.12 -7.92
C GLY A 230 6.34 21.95 -9.13
N PHE A 231 7.55 22.49 -9.04
CA PHE A 231 8.61 22.28 -10.03
C PHE A 231 9.98 22.13 -9.37
N ALA A 232 10.79 21.19 -9.84
CA ALA A 232 12.22 21.09 -9.49
C ALA A 232 13.11 21.29 -10.71
N LEU A 233 14.11 22.17 -10.59
CA LEU A 233 15.14 22.38 -11.62
C LEU A 233 16.34 21.46 -11.42
N SER A 234 16.50 20.94 -10.20
CA SER A 234 17.52 19.98 -9.78
C SER A 234 17.03 19.24 -8.53
N PRO A 235 17.73 18.19 -8.04
CA PRO A 235 17.38 17.53 -6.79
C PRO A 235 17.27 18.47 -5.57
N LEU A 236 17.98 19.60 -5.59
CA LEU A 236 18.13 20.50 -4.45
C LEU A 236 17.41 21.84 -4.62
N GLU A 237 16.88 22.16 -5.79
CA GLU A 237 16.25 23.46 -6.06
C GLU A 237 14.83 23.28 -6.59
N THR A 238 13.86 23.66 -5.75
CA THR A 238 12.42 23.39 -5.94
C THR A 238 11.60 24.65 -5.69
N VAL A 239 10.50 24.80 -6.42
CA VAL A 239 9.54 25.89 -6.23
C VAL A 239 8.12 25.36 -6.24
N CYS A 240 7.30 25.79 -5.27
CA CYS A 240 5.87 25.50 -5.21
C CYS A 240 5.08 26.77 -5.56
N ILE A 241 4.38 26.74 -6.70
CA ILE A 241 3.54 27.85 -7.19
C ILE A 241 2.10 27.59 -6.74
N VAL A 242 1.62 28.43 -5.83
CA VAL A 242 0.36 28.21 -5.10
C VAL A 242 -0.83 28.79 -5.86
N GLN A 243 -1.93 28.04 -5.93
CA GLN A 243 -3.19 28.56 -6.45
C GLN A 243 -3.88 29.41 -5.37
N HIS A 244 -4.09 30.69 -5.66
CA HIS A 244 -4.94 31.58 -4.85
C HIS A 244 -6.26 31.84 -5.56
N GLU A 245 -7.28 32.20 -4.79
CA GLU A 245 -8.59 32.60 -5.33
C GLU A 245 -8.41 33.78 -6.29
N HIS A 246 -8.95 33.66 -7.51
CA HIS A 246 -8.85 34.66 -8.59
C HIS A 246 -7.42 35.03 -9.05
N SER A 247 -6.45 34.11 -8.95
CA SER A 247 -5.07 34.40 -9.37
C SER A 247 -4.83 34.17 -10.87
N TYR A 248 -4.98 35.22 -11.67
CA TYR A 248 -4.53 35.24 -13.07
C TYR A 248 -3.03 34.99 -13.21
N GLU A 249 -2.22 35.43 -12.23
CA GLU A 249 -0.77 35.23 -12.22
C GLU A 249 -0.41 33.74 -12.13
N TRP A 250 -1.13 32.98 -11.30
CA TRP A 250 -0.96 31.54 -11.20
C TRP A 250 -1.26 30.86 -12.54
N GLN A 251 -2.43 31.15 -13.13
CA GLN A 251 -2.85 30.52 -14.38
C GLN A 251 -1.88 30.85 -15.52
N TRP A 252 -1.43 32.10 -15.62
CA TRP A 252 -0.39 32.52 -16.56
C TRP A 252 0.93 31.76 -16.35
N ALA A 253 1.39 31.63 -15.10
CA ALA A 253 2.66 30.98 -14.80
C ALA A 253 2.64 29.50 -15.20
N ILE A 254 1.58 28.78 -14.82
CA ILE A 254 1.44 27.35 -15.12
C ILE A 254 1.29 27.14 -16.63
N ASP A 255 0.43 27.91 -17.31
CA ASP A 255 0.27 27.80 -18.76
C ASP A 255 1.59 28.09 -19.50
N LYS A 256 2.31 29.14 -19.11
CA LYS A 256 3.59 29.52 -19.73
C LYS A 256 4.65 28.45 -19.56
N ILE A 257 4.73 27.79 -18.40
CA ILE A 257 5.66 26.68 -18.16
C ILE A 257 5.26 25.45 -18.99
N LEU A 258 4.01 24.98 -18.87
CA LEU A 258 3.55 23.73 -19.50
C LEU A 258 3.51 23.81 -21.03
N SER A 259 3.23 24.99 -21.60
CA SER A 259 3.19 25.25 -23.05
C SER A 259 4.55 25.61 -23.66
N SER A 260 5.59 25.82 -22.85
CA SER A 260 6.93 26.19 -23.35
C SER A 260 7.58 25.09 -24.19
N GLY A 261 7.35 23.82 -23.84
CA GLY A 261 7.96 22.65 -24.48
C GLY A 261 9.23 22.15 -23.78
N ILE A 262 9.56 22.68 -22.60
CA ILE A 262 10.59 22.09 -21.74
C ILE A 262 10.26 20.62 -21.42
N ARG A 263 11.28 19.83 -21.14
CA ARG A 263 11.13 18.43 -20.75
C ARG A 263 10.55 18.35 -19.34
N LEU A 264 9.37 17.76 -19.17
CA LEU A 264 8.74 17.59 -17.85
C LEU A 264 8.85 16.14 -17.38
N ILE A 265 9.39 15.96 -16.17
CA ILE A 265 9.55 14.69 -15.47
C ILE A 265 8.41 14.55 -14.45
N TRP A 266 7.77 13.40 -14.43
CA TRP A 266 6.64 13.10 -13.56
C TRP A 266 6.87 11.85 -12.72
N HIS A 267 6.01 11.65 -11.73
CA HIS A 267 5.80 10.36 -11.09
C HIS A 267 4.32 10.01 -11.11
N ASN A 268 3.93 9.00 -11.89
CA ASN A 268 2.51 8.71 -12.13
C ASN A 268 1.77 9.93 -12.75
N GLY A 269 2.43 10.63 -13.67
CA GLY A 269 1.91 11.84 -14.31
C GLY A 269 0.61 11.69 -15.12
N PRO A 270 0.13 10.49 -15.52
CA PRO A 270 -1.22 10.38 -16.09
C PRO A 270 -2.33 10.89 -15.15
N TYR A 271 -2.13 10.83 -13.82
CA TYR A 271 -3.07 11.42 -12.86
C TYR A 271 -3.06 12.94 -12.98
N ASP A 272 -1.88 13.57 -12.85
CA ASP A 272 -1.66 15.00 -12.94
C ASP A 272 -2.19 15.57 -14.27
N GLN A 273 -1.89 14.89 -15.37
CA GLN A 273 -2.34 15.28 -16.71
C GLN A 273 -3.87 15.36 -16.81
N ILE A 274 -4.60 14.39 -16.25
CA ILE A 274 -6.07 14.41 -16.28
C ILE A 274 -6.62 15.62 -15.52
N ILE A 275 -6.06 15.93 -14.36
CA ILE A 275 -6.50 17.06 -13.54
C ILE A 275 -6.12 18.40 -14.20
N LEU A 276 -4.90 18.51 -14.74
CA LEU A 276 -4.44 19.69 -15.46
C LEU A 276 -5.30 19.98 -16.69
N GLU A 277 -5.61 18.96 -17.50
CA GLU A 277 -6.47 19.11 -18.69
C GLU A 277 -7.91 19.47 -18.32
N ALA A 278 -8.41 18.99 -17.17
CA ALA A 278 -9.72 19.40 -16.64
C ALA A 278 -9.74 20.87 -16.18
N ASN A 279 -8.56 21.48 -15.98
CA ASN A 279 -8.37 22.92 -15.73
C ASN A 279 -7.85 23.65 -16.98
N GLU A 280 -8.04 23.07 -18.17
CA GLU A 280 -7.68 23.63 -19.47
C GLU A 280 -6.18 23.81 -19.76
N PHE A 281 -5.30 23.30 -18.89
CA PHE A 281 -3.87 23.28 -19.14
C PHE A 281 -3.47 22.16 -20.10
N LYS A 282 -2.46 22.41 -20.92
CA LYS A 282 -1.90 21.42 -21.86
C LYS A 282 -0.42 21.22 -21.62
N ILE A 283 -0.03 19.97 -21.41
CA ILE A 283 1.37 19.57 -21.29
C ILE A 283 1.95 19.40 -22.69
N LYS A 284 2.83 20.32 -23.12
CA LYS A 284 3.42 20.25 -24.47
C LYS A 284 4.48 19.15 -24.62
N ASN A 285 5.22 18.85 -23.56
CA ASN A 285 6.32 17.89 -23.59
C ASN A 285 6.39 17.07 -22.29
N TYR A 286 5.61 15.99 -22.26
CA TYR A 286 5.68 14.95 -21.25
C TYR A 286 6.91 14.07 -21.55
N PHE A 287 8.01 14.30 -20.84
CA PHE A 287 9.31 13.73 -21.19
C PHE A 287 9.58 12.40 -20.49
N TRP A 288 9.30 12.31 -19.18
CA TRP A 288 9.69 11.16 -18.37
C TRP A 288 8.67 10.85 -17.28
N ASP A 289 8.46 9.57 -16.97
CA ASP A 289 7.73 9.14 -15.78
C ASP A 289 8.57 8.13 -14.97
N THR A 290 8.91 8.51 -13.74
CA THR A 290 9.76 7.70 -12.86
C THR A 290 9.09 6.42 -12.38
N MET A 291 7.76 6.37 -12.35
CA MET A 291 7.00 5.14 -12.07
C MET A 291 7.09 4.17 -13.26
N VAL A 292 7.08 4.68 -14.49
CA VAL A 292 7.28 3.86 -15.71
C VAL A 292 8.69 3.29 -15.77
N ALA A 293 9.71 4.11 -15.51
CA ALA A 293 11.09 3.66 -15.42
C ALA A 293 11.25 2.53 -14.37
N GLN A 294 10.73 2.74 -13.15
CA GLN A 294 10.74 1.72 -12.10
C GLN A 294 10.02 0.44 -12.53
N HIS A 295 8.89 0.56 -13.22
CA HIS A 295 8.13 -0.59 -13.70
C HIS A 295 8.91 -1.44 -14.70
N VAL A 296 9.65 -0.81 -15.62
CA VAL A 296 10.46 -1.50 -16.62
C VAL A 296 11.67 -2.20 -15.97
N MET A 297 12.35 -1.52 -15.05
CA MET A 297 13.56 -2.07 -14.44
C MET A 297 13.26 -3.15 -13.39
N GLN A 298 12.20 -2.95 -12.59
CA GLN A 298 11.89 -3.79 -11.43
C GLN A 298 10.36 -3.97 -11.26
N PRO A 299 9.70 -4.71 -12.18
CA PRO A 299 8.25 -4.86 -12.20
C PRO A 299 7.65 -5.53 -10.95
N GLU A 300 8.44 -6.32 -10.21
CA GLU A 300 8.01 -7.02 -8.98
C GLU A 300 8.14 -6.14 -7.72
N MET A 301 8.91 -5.05 -7.81
CA MET A 301 9.13 -4.13 -6.69
C MET A 301 8.02 -3.09 -6.59
N PRO A 302 7.78 -2.50 -5.40
CA PRO A 302 6.88 -1.36 -5.28
C PRO A 302 7.32 -0.21 -6.21
N LYS A 303 6.35 0.60 -6.66
CA LYS A 303 6.57 1.66 -7.65
C LYS A 303 6.18 3.04 -7.14
N THR A 304 5.81 3.15 -5.87
CA THR A 304 5.41 4.43 -5.28
C THR A 304 6.61 5.35 -5.15
N LEU A 305 6.41 6.66 -5.27
CA LEU A 305 7.46 7.66 -5.06
C LEU A 305 8.17 7.44 -3.72
N ALA A 306 7.40 7.17 -2.67
CA ALA A 306 7.94 6.85 -1.34
C ALA A 306 8.97 5.71 -1.36
N TYR A 307 8.67 4.63 -2.08
CA TYR A 307 9.57 3.49 -2.17
C TYR A 307 10.82 3.82 -3.00
N ILE A 308 10.65 4.38 -4.21
CA ILE A 308 11.81 4.69 -5.07
C ILE A 308 12.73 5.72 -4.40
N THR A 309 12.17 6.76 -3.75
CA THR A 309 12.93 7.74 -2.95
C THR A 309 13.74 7.04 -1.87
N SER A 310 13.13 6.14 -1.10
CA SER A 310 13.83 5.43 -0.03
C SER A 310 14.91 4.45 -0.51
N VAL A 311 14.95 4.08 -1.79
CA VAL A 311 15.97 3.21 -2.39
C VAL A 311 17.08 4.03 -3.05
N ASN A 312 16.70 5.06 -3.80
CA ASN A 312 17.59 5.80 -4.68
C ASN A 312 18.18 7.06 -4.01
N THR A 313 17.44 7.69 -3.09
CA THR A 313 17.84 8.96 -2.51
C THR A 313 18.19 8.83 -1.03
N ARG A 314 18.77 9.90 -0.50
CA ARG A 314 19.06 10.06 0.93
C ARG A 314 17.96 10.82 1.68
N GLU A 315 16.84 11.13 1.03
CA GLU A 315 15.70 11.83 1.65
C GLU A 315 15.00 10.88 2.66
N PRO A 316 14.89 11.27 3.95
CA PRO A 316 14.15 10.51 4.93
C PRO A 316 12.66 10.44 4.58
N TYR A 317 11.96 9.39 5.01
CA TYR A 317 10.53 9.28 4.77
C TYR A 317 9.74 10.48 5.32
N TYR A 318 9.13 11.24 4.41
CA TYR A 318 8.40 12.48 4.71
C TYR A 318 6.89 12.38 4.41
N LYS A 319 6.42 11.30 3.80
CA LYS A 319 5.04 11.21 3.28
C LYS A 319 3.95 11.25 4.36
N ASP A 320 4.31 11.01 5.61
CA ASP A 320 3.39 11.07 6.75
C ASP A 320 3.37 12.47 7.43
N GLU A 321 4.24 13.41 7.04
CA GLU A 321 4.27 14.79 7.57
C GLU A 321 2.98 15.56 7.30
N VAL A 322 2.21 15.08 6.33
CA VAL A 322 0.98 15.68 5.82
C VAL A 322 -0.29 14.94 6.24
N LYS A 323 -0.15 13.88 7.05
CA LYS A 323 -1.31 13.17 7.61
C LYS A 323 -1.93 13.93 8.77
N SER A 324 -3.26 13.81 8.91
CA SER A 324 -4.02 14.20 10.10
C SER A 324 -4.53 13.00 10.89
N ASP A 325 -5.07 13.30 12.08
CA ASP A 325 -5.77 12.35 12.97
C ASP A 325 -6.95 11.60 12.30
N GLU A 326 -7.41 12.02 11.12
CA GLU A 326 -8.53 11.40 10.38
C GLU A 326 -8.07 10.35 9.34
N ASP A 327 -6.81 9.93 9.34
CA ASP A 327 -6.28 8.78 8.55
C ASP A 327 -6.48 8.88 7.02
N THR A 328 -6.58 10.10 6.48
CA THR A 328 -6.66 10.30 5.03
C THR A 328 -5.39 10.98 4.53
N LYS A 329 -4.60 10.26 3.72
CA LYS A 329 -3.54 10.82 2.85
C LYS A 329 -4.13 11.73 1.75
N SER A 330 -5.12 12.54 2.09
CA SER A 330 -5.92 13.22 1.09
C SER A 330 -6.43 14.52 1.68
N TRP A 331 -6.07 15.60 1.01
CA TRP A 331 -6.48 16.97 1.28
C TRP A 331 -7.99 17.07 1.06
N THR A 332 -8.78 16.62 2.05
CA THR A 332 -10.22 16.86 2.02
C THR A 332 -10.45 18.38 2.12
N GLN A 333 -11.58 18.85 1.61
CA GLN A 333 -11.93 20.27 1.70
C GLN A 333 -11.84 20.79 3.14
N LYS A 334 -12.33 19.99 4.11
CA LYS A 334 -12.27 20.28 5.55
C LYS A 334 -10.83 20.37 6.07
N TRP A 335 -9.94 19.50 5.61
CA TRP A 335 -8.54 19.52 6.02
C TRP A 335 -7.82 20.76 5.47
N TRP A 336 -8.06 21.08 4.20
CA TRP A 336 -7.47 22.22 3.51
C TRP A 336 -7.94 23.59 4.05
N SER A 337 -9.16 23.66 4.58
CA SER A 337 -9.68 24.91 5.17
C SER A 337 -8.92 25.40 6.40
N ILE A 338 -8.07 24.56 7.00
CA ILE A 338 -7.20 24.92 8.14
C ILE A 338 -5.92 25.57 7.61
N PRO A 339 -5.63 26.86 7.85
CA PRO A 339 -4.49 27.55 7.25
C PRO A 339 -3.12 26.94 7.56
N GLU A 340 -2.94 26.40 8.77
CA GLU A 340 -1.68 25.80 9.25
C GLU A 340 -1.27 24.57 8.45
N ASN A 341 -2.25 23.93 7.80
CA ASN A 341 -2.05 22.75 6.98
C ASN A 341 -1.47 23.08 5.59
N ARG A 342 -1.71 24.28 5.08
CA ARG A 342 -1.34 24.67 3.71
C ARG A 342 0.17 24.64 3.49
N LYS A 343 0.93 25.19 4.44
CA LYS A 343 2.40 25.20 4.37
C LYS A 343 2.99 23.79 4.29
N LYS A 344 2.40 22.83 5.01
CA LYS A 344 2.84 21.42 4.98
C LYS A 344 2.65 20.80 3.59
N VAL A 345 1.56 21.14 2.90
CA VAL A 345 1.30 20.68 1.52
C VAL A 345 2.37 21.23 0.58
N TRP A 346 2.65 22.53 0.68
CA TRP A 346 3.63 23.18 -0.20
C TRP A 346 5.05 22.66 0.01
N GLU A 347 5.46 22.46 1.26
CA GLU A 347 6.76 21.84 1.60
C GLU A 347 6.82 20.38 1.12
N TYR A 348 5.74 19.62 1.25
CA TYR A 348 5.64 18.25 0.75
C TYR A 348 5.75 18.19 -0.78
N ASN A 349 5.05 19.06 -1.51
CA ASN A 349 5.09 19.14 -2.96
C ASN A 349 6.52 19.45 -3.47
N CYS A 350 7.21 20.42 -2.84
CA CYS A 350 8.64 20.65 -3.12
C CYS A 350 9.52 19.41 -2.89
N LYS A 351 9.26 18.62 -1.84
CA LYS A 351 9.98 17.35 -1.62
C LYS A 351 9.66 16.33 -2.70
N ASP A 352 8.41 16.24 -3.13
CA ASP A 352 7.98 15.34 -4.22
C ASP A 352 8.69 15.65 -5.53
N ASP A 353 8.74 16.91 -5.94
CA ASP A 353 9.46 17.31 -7.16
C ASP A 353 10.96 17.05 -7.05
N GLY A 354 11.57 17.47 -5.94
CA GLY A 354 13.01 17.33 -5.73
C GLY A 354 13.43 15.86 -5.68
N CYS A 355 12.62 14.99 -5.08
CA CYS A 355 12.85 13.55 -5.10
C CYS A 355 12.57 12.95 -6.47
N THR A 356 11.54 13.41 -7.18
CA THR A 356 11.22 12.94 -8.54
C THR A 356 12.37 13.25 -9.50
N PHE A 357 12.95 14.45 -9.42
CA PHE A 357 14.13 14.82 -10.20
C PHE A 357 15.35 13.96 -9.86
N GLU A 358 15.64 13.75 -8.58
CA GLU A 358 16.75 12.89 -8.13
C GLU A 358 16.59 11.45 -8.60
N ASN A 359 15.38 10.89 -8.49
CA ASN A 359 15.06 9.57 -9.01
C ASN A 359 15.24 9.49 -10.52
N PHE A 360 14.82 10.50 -11.27
CA PHE A 360 15.02 10.55 -12.72
C PHE A 360 16.50 10.43 -13.10
N LEU A 361 17.39 11.18 -12.46
CA LEU A 361 18.82 11.14 -12.78
C LEU A 361 19.40 9.73 -12.61
N ILE A 362 19.05 9.07 -11.51
CA ILE A 362 19.50 7.71 -11.20
C ILE A 362 18.90 6.70 -12.19
N GLN A 363 17.59 6.79 -12.44
CA GLN A 363 16.90 5.87 -13.34
C GLN A 363 17.33 6.04 -14.80
N GLU A 364 17.64 7.25 -15.25
CA GLU A 364 18.16 7.53 -16.60
C GLU A 364 19.51 6.84 -16.80
N GLU A 365 20.41 6.95 -15.81
CA GLU A 365 21.70 6.25 -15.80
C GLU A 365 21.52 4.73 -15.79
N GLU A 366 20.69 4.19 -14.89
CA GLU A 366 20.43 2.75 -14.79
C GLU A 366 19.77 2.17 -16.05
N LEU A 367 18.80 2.88 -16.64
CA LEU A 367 18.16 2.46 -17.89
C LEU A 367 19.15 2.45 -19.06
N SER A 368 20.06 3.42 -19.10
CA SER A 368 21.06 3.53 -20.18
C SER A 368 22.15 2.46 -20.08
N ASN A 369 22.55 2.13 -18.86
CA ASN A 369 23.59 1.13 -18.59
C ASN A 369 23.04 -0.30 -18.38
N GLY A 370 21.72 -0.44 -18.32
CA GLY A 370 21.02 -1.70 -18.07
C GLY A 370 20.95 -2.64 -19.28
N PRO A 371 20.20 -3.74 -19.16
CA PRO A 371 19.91 -4.66 -20.26
C PRO A 371 19.40 -3.95 -21.52
N LYS A 372 19.88 -4.36 -22.71
CA LYS A 372 19.59 -3.74 -24.02
C LYS A 372 18.11 -3.51 -24.35
N GLY A 373 17.19 -4.24 -23.72
CA GLY A 373 15.74 -4.10 -23.94
C GLY A 373 15.05 -3.06 -23.06
N TRP A 374 15.71 -2.52 -22.04
CA TRP A 374 15.09 -1.61 -21.09
C TRP A 374 14.70 -0.27 -21.72
N THR A 375 15.62 0.39 -22.42
CA THR A 375 15.36 1.70 -23.03
C THR A 375 14.21 1.65 -24.03
N SER A 376 14.18 0.66 -24.92
CA SER A 376 13.10 0.52 -25.90
C SER A 376 11.76 0.16 -25.25
N THR A 377 11.77 -0.67 -24.21
CA THR A 377 10.57 -1.00 -23.44
C THR A 377 10.04 0.23 -22.69
N PHE A 378 10.92 1.02 -22.09
CA PHE A 378 10.58 2.29 -21.44
C PHE A 378 9.95 3.27 -22.43
N GLN A 379 10.57 3.49 -23.59
CA GLN A 379 10.02 4.36 -24.64
C GLN A 379 8.64 3.88 -25.12
N PHE A 380 8.48 2.56 -25.30
CA PHE A 380 7.19 1.97 -25.64
C PHE A 380 6.14 2.24 -24.55
N LYS A 381 6.46 1.99 -23.28
CA LYS A 381 5.55 2.24 -22.15
C LYS A 381 5.22 3.72 -21.97
N MET A 382 6.16 4.63 -22.20
CA MET A 382 5.91 6.07 -22.22
C MET A 382 4.93 6.46 -23.35
N SER A 383 5.04 5.82 -24.53
CA SER A 383 4.11 6.06 -25.65
C SER A 383 2.67 5.61 -25.39
N GLU A 384 2.45 4.73 -24.41
CA GLU A 384 1.12 4.29 -23.98
C GLU A 384 0.39 5.35 -23.14
N ILE A 385 1.10 6.32 -22.53
CA ILE A 385 0.54 7.35 -21.64
C ILE A 385 -0.60 8.14 -22.27
N PRO A 386 -0.40 8.80 -23.43
CA PRO A 386 -1.47 9.59 -24.05
C PRO A 386 -2.71 8.77 -24.39
N VAL A 387 -2.54 7.48 -24.70
CA VAL A 387 -3.66 6.56 -24.99
C VAL A 387 -4.40 6.21 -23.72
N GLY A 388 -3.69 5.85 -22.65
CA GLY A 388 -4.27 5.53 -21.34
C GLY A 388 -5.04 6.71 -20.73
N VAL A 389 -4.49 7.93 -20.83
CA VAL A 389 -5.16 9.17 -20.40
C VAL A 389 -6.46 9.37 -21.17
N ARG A 390 -6.42 9.29 -22.51
CA ARG A 390 -7.63 9.47 -23.33
C ARG A 390 -8.69 8.41 -23.07
N ILE A 391 -8.32 7.14 -22.88
CA ILE A 391 -9.29 6.09 -22.52
C ILE A 391 -9.97 6.43 -21.19
N SER A 392 -9.19 6.90 -20.21
CA SER A 392 -9.70 7.27 -18.88
C SER A 392 -10.69 8.44 -18.96
N GLN A 393 -10.36 9.47 -19.72
CA GLN A 393 -11.20 10.65 -19.95
C GLN A 393 -12.41 10.38 -20.85
N ALA A 394 -12.30 9.43 -21.79
CA ALA A 394 -13.38 9.12 -22.72
C ALA A 394 -14.51 8.35 -22.02
N GLY A 395 -14.18 7.30 -21.25
CA GLY A 395 -15.16 6.46 -20.54
C GLY A 395 -16.26 5.88 -21.43
N MET A 396 -17.26 5.25 -20.83
CA MET A 396 -18.38 4.63 -21.54
C MET A 396 -19.72 5.24 -21.12
N LEU A 397 -20.51 5.70 -22.10
CA LEU A 397 -21.85 6.21 -21.85
C LEU A 397 -22.75 5.08 -21.33
N ARG A 398 -23.47 5.34 -20.24
CA ARG A 398 -24.42 4.38 -19.67
C ARG A 398 -25.82 4.59 -20.24
N ASP A 399 -26.38 3.56 -20.86
CA ASP A 399 -27.81 3.54 -21.22
C ASP A 399 -28.67 3.52 -19.94
N GLY A 400 -29.35 4.63 -19.67
CA GLY A 400 -30.17 4.79 -18.48
C GLY A 400 -31.41 3.89 -18.46
N LYS A 401 -31.98 3.53 -19.62
CA LYS A 401 -33.14 2.63 -19.69
C LYS A 401 -32.71 1.21 -19.37
N LYS A 402 -31.68 0.71 -20.06
CA LYS A 402 -31.13 -0.64 -19.84
C LYS A 402 -30.60 -0.82 -18.42
N HIS A 403 -29.98 0.22 -17.86
CA HIS A 403 -29.56 0.22 -16.46
C HIS A 403 -30.72 0.02 -15.48
N ARG A 404 -31.84 0.73 -15.65
CA ARG A 404 -33.03 0.57 -14.81
C ARG A 404 -33.67 -0.81 -14.96
N GLU A 405 -33.78 -1.31 -16.19
CA GLU A 405 -34.27 -2.67 -16.47
C GLU A 405 -33.42 -3.73 -15.75
N LEU A 406 -32.10 -3.67 -15.94
CA LEU A 406 -31.16 -4.60 -15.30
C LEU A 406 -31.21 -4.51 -13.78
N LYS A 407 -31.23 -3.28 -13.23
CA LYS A 407 -31.32 -3.06 -11.78
C LYS A 407 -32.62 -3.65 -11.22
N GLY A 408 -33.76 -3.41 -11.87
CA GLY A 408 -35.05 -3.95 -11.48
C GLY A 408 -35.03 -5.48 -11.42
N ALA A 409 -34.53 -6.11 -12.49
CA ALA A 409 -34.45 -7.56 -12.58
C ALA A 409 -33.51 -8.17 -11.52
N LEU A 410 -32.33 -7.58 -11.30
CA LEU A 410 -31.40 -8.03 -10.25
C LEU A 410 -31.97 -7.86 -8.84
N LEU A 411 -32.71 -6.78 -8.57
CA LEU A 411 -33.38 -6.59 -7.28
C LEU A 411 -34.48 -7.61 -7.07
N TYR A 412 -35.24 -7.95 -8.11
CA TYR A 412 -36.24 -9.01 -8.07
C TYR A 412 -35.60 -10.37 -7.76
N ILE A 413 -34.60 -10.79 -8.54
CA ILE A 413 -33.86 -12.05 -8.33
C ILE A 413 -33.26 -12.11 -6.92
N TRP A 414 -32.69 -10.99 -6.46
CA TRP A 414 -32.15 -10.90 -5.11
C TRP A 414 -33.23 -11.11 -4.04
N ALA A 415 -34.37 -10.43 -4.18
CA ALA A 415 -35.48 -10.52 -3.23
C ALA A 415 -36.10 -11.92 -3.21
N ASP A 416 -36.25 -12.55 -4.36
CA ASP A 416 -36.79 -13.90 -4.50
C ASP A 416 -35.89 -14.94 -3.80
N PHE A 417 -34.59 -14.99 -4.14
CA PHE A 417 -33.66 -15.88 -3.46
C PHE A 417 -33.54 -15.61 -1.97
N GLN A 418 -33.57 -14.33 -1.56
CA GLN A 418 -33.52 -13.98 -0.14
C GLN A 418 -34.80 -14.42 0.59
N SER A 419 -35.96 -14.32 -0.04
CA SER A 419 -37.23 -14.82 0.49
C SER A 419 -37.20 -16.33 0.65
N ALA A 420 -36.81 -17.06 -0.39
CA ALA A 420 -36.63 -18.51 -0.36
C ALA A 420 -35.67 -18.94 0.76
N LEU A 421 -34.53 -18.26 0.90
CA LEU A 421 -33.58 -18.54 1.98
C LEU A 421 -34.20 -18.28 3.36
N ASN A 422 -34.88 -17.15 3.54
CA ASN A 422 -35.49 -16.80 4.82
C ASN A 422 -36.59 -17.81 5.21
N ASN A 423 -37.39 -18.26 4.25
CA ASN A 423 -38.43 -19.26 4.46
C ASN A 423 -37.83 -20.62 4.86
N LEU A 424 -36.79 -21.07 4.15
CA LEU A 424 -36.09 -22.32 4.49
C LEU A 424 -35.47 -22.26 5.88
N VAL A 425 -34.88 -21.13 6.27
CA VAL A 425 -34.23 -20.98 7.58
C VAL A 425 -35.24 -20.65 8.70
N GLY A 426 -36.41 -20.11 8.36
CA GLY A 426 -37.45 -19.69 9.32
C GLY A 426 -37.20 -18.31 9.96
N ARG A 427 -36.24 -17.55 9.43
CA ARG A 427 -35.89 -16.20 9.91
C ARG A 427 -35.11 -15.42 8.85
N SER A 428 -35.00 -14.11 9.05
CA SER A 428 -34.13 -13.28 8.22
C SER A 428 -32.64 -13.65 8.41
N VAL A 429 -31.91 -13.78 7.30
CA VAL A 429 -30.48 -14.13 7.27
C VAL A 429 -29.69 -13.10 6.47
N ASN A 430 -28.70 -12.45 7.09
CA ASN A 430 -27.77 -11.60 6.35
C ASN A 430 -26.62 -12.42 5.77
N THR A 431 -26.74 -12.78 4.50
CA THR A 431 -25.75 -13.57 3.75
C THR A 431 -24.35 -12.94 3.68
N ASN A 432 -24.23 -11.61 3.86
CA ASN A 432 -22.93 -10.92 3.88
C ASN A 432 -22.24 -10.97 5.26
N SER A 433 -22.95 -11.34 6.32
CA SER A 433 -22.34 -11.47 7.64
C SER A 433 -21.64 -12.82 7.76
N SER A 434 -20.32 -12.83 7.66
CA SER A 434 -19.55 -14.07 7.81
C SER A 434 -19.79 -14.75 9.16
N LYS A 435 -20.07 -13.97 10.22
CA LYS A 435 -20.40 -14.49 11.54
C LYS A 435 -21.75 -15.24 11.52
N GLN A 436 -22.82 -14.56 11.08
CA GLN A 436 -24.16 -15.18 11.02
C GLN A 436 -24.18 -16.40 10.09
N MET A 437 -23.44 -16.35 8.98
CA MET A 437 -23.35 -17.50 8.09
C MET A 437 -22.58 -18.67 8.70
N CYS A 438 -21.53 -18.42 9.50
CA CYS A 438 -20.85 -19.50 10.21
C CYS A 438 -21.76 -20.13 11.28
N GLU A 439 -22.54 -19.32 11.99
CA GLU A 439 -23.52 -19.81 12.98
C GLU A 439 -24.58 -20.69 12.29
N LEU A 440 -25.18 -20.20 11.20
CA LEU A 440 -26.17 -20.95 10.44
C LEU A 440 -25.58 -22.26 9.87
N LEU A 441 -24.44 -22.20 9.19
CA LEU A 441 -23.88 -23.37 8.49
C LEU A 441 -23.34 -24.42 9.47
N TYR A 442 -22.67 -24.01 10.53
CA TYR A 442 -21.92 -24.94 11.39
C TYR A 442 -22.64 -25.29 12.67
N ASP A 443 -23.27 -24.31 13.31
CA ASP A 443 -23.87 -24.50 14.63
C ASP A 443 -25.34 -24.93 14.49
N GLU A 444 -26.11 -24.34 13.55
CA GLU A 444 -27.52 -24.69 13.32
C GLU A 444 -27.70 -25.90 12.37
N LEU A 445 -27.08 -25.89 11.19
CA LEU A 445 -27.20 -26.99 10.21
C LEU A 445 -26.28 -28.18 10.52
N GLY A 446 -25.27 -27.99 11.37
CA GLY A 446 -24.30 -29.02 11.75
C GLY A 446 -23.36 -29.44 10.63
N LEU A 447 -23.03 -28.53 9.70
CA LEU A 447 -22.10 -28.81 8.61
C LEU A 447 -20.64 -28.78 9.08
N LYS A 448 -19.75 -29.37 8.27
CA LYS A 448 -18.32 -29.43 8.58
C LYS A 448 -17.68 -28.04 8.57
N VAL A 449 -17.09 -27.65 9.69
CA VAL A 449 -16.45 -26.34 9.88
C VAL A 449 -15.32 -26.12 8.87
N LYS A 450 -15.42 -25.06 8.06
CA LYS A 450 -14.33 -24.57 7.20
C LYS A 450 -13.58 -23.42 7.88
N ARG A 451 -12.27 -23.35 7.66
CA ARG A 451 -11.39 -22.35 8.28
C ARG A 451 -10.45 -21.73 7.27
N LYS A 452 -10.07 -20.48 7.52
CA LYS A 452 -8.98 -19.80 6.83
C LYS A 452 -8.08 -19.07 7.81
N ARG A 453 -6.91 -18.64 7.36
CA ARG A 453 -6.05 -17.74 8.13
C ARG A 453 -6.54 -16.31 7.95
N ASP A 454 -6.70 -15.59 9.06
CA ASP A 454 -6.96 -14.16 9.05
C ASP A 454 -5.67 -13.37 8.70
N LYS A 455 -5.78 -12.04 8.64
CA LYS A 455 -4.64 -11.14 8.40
C LYS A 455 -3.49 -11.27 9.41
N ASN A 456 -3.75 -11.86 10.58
CA ASN A 456 -2.77 -12.10 11.63
C ASN A 456 -2.26 -13.56 11.63
N GLY A 457 -2.65 -14.35 10.63
CA GLY A 457 -2.29 -15.77 10.49
C GLY A 457 -3.07 -16.73 11.41
N LYS A 458 -4.08 -16.25 12.14
CA LYS A 458 -4.90 -17.06 13.05
C LYS A 458 -5.96 -17.82 12.25
N TRP A 459 -6.14 -19.10 12.57
CA TRP A 459 -7.25 -19.88 12.03
C TRP A 459 -8.59 -19.37 12.57
N VAL A 460 -9.48 -18.96 11.67
CA VAL A 460 -10.83 -18.51 11.97
C VAL A 460 -11.84 -19.30 11.15
N ARG A 461 -13.05 -19.51 11.68
CA ARG A 461 -14.17 -20.08 10.90
C ARG A 461 -14.45 -19.16 9.72
N THR A 462 -14.80 -19.73 8.57
CA THR A 462 -15.12 -18.94 7.38
C THR A 462 -16.31 -19.49 6.64
N ALA A 463 -17.05 -18.59 6.00
CA ALA A 463 -18.14 -18.93 5.11
C ALA A 463 -17.95 -18.11 3.82
N ASP A 464 -16.73 -18.05 3.29
CA ASP A 464 -16.46 -17.42 1.99
C ASP A 464 -16.85 -18.36 0.83
N GLU A 465 -16.63 -17.91 -0.40
CA GLU A 465 -17.05 -18.63 -1.60
C GLU A 465 -16.42 -20.03 -1.70
N ASN A 466 -15.11 -20.16 -1.42
CA ASN A 466 -14.43 -21.45 -1.42
C ASN A 466 -15.00 -22.40 -0.35
N ALA A 467 -15.31 -21.88 0.85
CA ALA A 467 -15.97 -22.66 1.87
C ALA A 467 -17.36 -23.13 1.44
N LEU A 468 -18.16 -22.24 0.83
CA LEU A 468 -19.50 -22.59 0.33
C LEU A 468 -19.45 -23.62 -0.81
N VAL A 469 -18.54 -23.47 -1.77
CA VAL A 469 -18.34 -24.46 -2.86
C VAL A 469 -18.01 -25.84 -2.29
N SER A 470 -17.09 -25.89 -1.31
CA SER A 470 -16.74 -27.14 -0.63
C SER A 470 -17.94 -27.75 0.10
N LEU A 471 -18.75 -26.93 0.79
CA LEU A 471 -19.95 -27.38 1.47
C LEU A 471 -21.04 -27.85 0.50
N VAL A 472 -21.20 -27.21 -0.66
CA VAL A 472 -22.12 -27.66 -1.72
C VAL A 472 -21.75 -29.07 -2.19
N GLY A 473 -20.45 -29.33 -2.42
CA GLY A 473 -19.97 -30.66 -2.78
C GLY A 473 -20.28 -31.71 -1.70
N GLU A 474 -19.96 -31.41 -0.44
CA GLU A 474 -20.23 -32.31 0.69
C GLU A 474 -21.73 -32.55 0.90
N CYS A 475 -22.57 -31.51 0.87
CA CYS A 475 -24.01 -31.65 1.02
C CYS A 475 -24.63 -32.46 -0.12
N LYS A 476 -24.15 -32.29 -1.36
CA LYS A 476 -24.61 -33.07 -2.51
C LYS A 476 -24.26 -34.55 -2.35
N GLU A 477 -23.02 -34.87 -2.02
CA GLU A 477 -22.59 -36.24 -1.75
C GLU A 477 -23.42 -36.90 -0.63
N GLN A 478 -23.68 -36.15 0.45
CA GLN A 478 -24.52 -36.64 1.54
C GLN A 478 -25.99 -36.77 1.15
N TYR A 479 -26.50 -35.96 0.22
CA TYR A 479 -27.86 -36.10 -0.28
C TYR A 479 -28.00 -37.36 -1.18
N ASP A 480 -27.05 -37.56 -2.09
CA ASP A 480 -27.08 -38.64 -3.08
C ASP A 480 -26.94 -40.03 -2.40
N ASN A 481 -26.14 -40.14 -1.33
CA ASN A 481 -25.83 -41.39 -0.65
C ASN A 481 -26.82 -41.82 0.44
N ARG A 482 -27.91 -41.08 0.67
CA ARG A 482 -28.85 -41.35 1.78
C ARG A 482 -30.20 -41.84 1.27
N ILE A 483 -30.67 -42.94 1.85
CA ILE A 483 -31.94 -43.59 1.48
C ILE A 483 -33.08 -43.10 2.39
N GLN A 484 -32.80 -42.88 3.68
CA GLN A 484 -33.83 -42.47 4.63
C GLN A 484 -34.31 -41.05 4.34
N LYS A 485 -35.62 -40.92 4.09
CA LYS A 485 -36.29 -39.69 3.65
C LYS A 485 -35.93 -38.46 4.51
N ALA A 486 -36.12 -38.55 5.83
CA ALA A 486 -35.84 -37.44 6.77
C ALA A 486 -34.37 -37.00 6.77
N VAL A 487 -33.42 -37.93 6.60
CA VAL A 487 -31.99 -37.60 6.51
C VAL A 487 -31.67 -36.94 5.18
N LYS A 488 -32.30 -37.42 4.10
CA LYS A 488 -32.15 -36.87 2.75
C LYS A 488 -32.69 -35.44 2.66
N GLU A 489 -33.86 -35.17 3.23
CA GLU A 489 -34.47 -33.83 3.32
C GLU A 489 -33.58 -32.82 4.06
N ARG A 490 -32.96 -33.23 5.18
CA ARG A 490 -31.99 -32.39 5.91
C ARG A 490 -30.84 -31.95 5.00
N TRP A 491 -30.24 -32.89 4.27
CA TRP A 491 -29.10 -32.58 3.39
C TRP A 491 -29.50 -31.79 2.15
N LEU A 492 -30.69 -32.03 1.61
CA LEU A 492 -31.27 -31.21 0.55
C LEU A 492 -31.45 -29.77 1.02
N LYS A 493 -32.05 -29.56 2.19
CA LYS A 493 -32.21 -28.23 2.80
C LYS A 493 -30.86 -27.52 2.95
N ALA A 494 -29.85 -28.20 3.49
CA ALA A 494 -28.51 -27.62 3.64
C ALA A 494 -27.84 -27.30 2.28
N LEU A 495 -28.01 -28.16 1.28
CA LEU A 495 -27.52 -27.94 -0.08
C LEU A 495 -28.16 -26.70 -0.70
N VAL A 496 -29.49 -26.57 -0.61
CA VAL A 496 -30.24 -25.43 -1.15
C VAL A 496 -29.84 -24.14 -0.44
N ILE A 497 -29.70 -24.13 0.90
CA ILE A 497 -29.23 -22.98 1.66
C ILE A 497 -27.85 -22.52 1.18
N CYS A 498 -26.91 -23.45 0.95
CA CYS A 498 -25.57 -23.10 0.44
C CYS A 498 -25.65 -22.48 -0.95
N LYS A 499 -26.44 -23.07 -1.87
CA LYS A 499 -26.62 -22.55 -3.24
C LYS A 499 -27.29 -21.18 -3.26
N LEU A 500 -28.38 -20.99 -2.51
CA LEU A 500 -29.07 -19.70 -2.39
C LEU A 500 -28.13 -18.63 -1.81
N THR A 501 -27.34 -18.97 -0.79
CA THR A 501 -26.34 -18.05 -0.22
C THR A 501 -25.35 -17.57 -1.29
N MET A 502 -24.83 -18.49 -2.13
CA MET A 502 -23.92 -18.14 -3.21
C MET A 502 -24.60 -17.25 -4.27
N LYS A 503 -25.81 -17.62 -4.72
CA LYS A 503 -26.59 -16.83 -5.69
C LYS A 503 -26.89 -15.42 -5.18
N ILE A 504 -27.38 -15.28 -3.94
CA ILE A 504 -27.63 -13.98 -3.30
C ILE A 504 -26.36 -13.12 -3.27
N ARG A 505 -25.22 -13.70 -2.86
CA ARG A 505 -23.94 -12.97 -2.82
C ARG A 505 -23.48 -12.54 -4.22
N GLY A 506 -23.65 -13.40 -5.22
CA GLY A 506 -23.35 -13.10 -6.62
C GLY A 506 -24.15 -11.89 -7.12
N VAL A 507 -25.47 -11.92 -6.96
CA VAL A 507 -26.36 -10.82 -7.38
C VAL A 507 -26.03 -9.52 -6.65
N ARG A 508 -25.84 -9.57 -5.32
CA ARG A 508 -25.44 -8.40 -4.53
C ARG A 508 -24.07 -7.85 -4.95
N LYS A 509 -23.13 -8.72 -5.33
CA LYS A 509 -21.81 -8.31 -5.82
C LYS A 509 -21.94 -7.56 -7.15
N VAL A 510 -22.76 -8.07 -8.07
CA VAL A 510 -23.05 -7.40 -9.35
C VAL A 510 -23.70 -6.04 -9.12
N LEU A 511 -24.75 -5.99 -8.28
CA LEU A 511 -25.43 -4.75 -7.91
C LEU A 511 -24.43 -3.71 -7.38
N SER A 512 -23.73 -4.04 -6.30
CA SER A 512 -22.82 -3.10 -5.62
C SER A 512 -21.57 -2.72 -6.42
N SER A 513 -21.06 -3.61 -7.29
CA SER A 513 -19.76 -3.38 -7.96
C SER A 513 -19.90 -2.83 -9.37
N TYR A 514 -21.07 -2.98 -10.02
CA TYR A 514 -21.24 -2.61 -11.43
C TYR A 514 -22.54 -1.85 -11.74
N VAL A 515 -23.61 -2.03 -10.96
CA VAL A 515 -24.92 -1.42 -11.26
C VAL A 515 -25.17 -0.16 -10.42
N ASP A 516 -25.01 -0.25 -9.10
CA ASP A 516 -25.21 0.85 -8.15
C ASP A 516 -23.99 1.77 -8.03
N VAL A 517 -23.08 1.68 -9.00
CA VAL A 517 -21.88 2.51 -9.06
C VAL A 517 -22.24 3.93 -9.48
N GLU A 518 -21.67 4.88 -8.76
CA GLU A 518 -21.66 6.29 -9.15
C GLU A 518 -20.89 6.44 -10.46
N ILE A 519 -21.39 7.28 -11.35
CA ILE A 519 -20.78 7.61 -12.63
C ILE A 519 -20.54 9.12 -12.68
N SER A 520 -19.67 9.58 -13.58
CA SER A 520 -19.40 11.00 -13.74
C SER A 520 -20.67 11.76 -14.18
N ASP A 521 -20.72 13.06 -13.89
CA ASP A 521 -21.89 13.93 -14.11
C ASP A 521 -22.37 13.97 -15.57
N ASP A 522 -21.49 13.68 -16.52
CA ASP A 522 -21.80 13.58 -17.95
C ASP A 522 -22.41 12.23 -18.38
N GLY A 523 -22.79 11.39 -17.40
CA GLY A 523 -23.44 10.10 -17.64
C GLY A 523 -22.50 8.98 -18.06
N ARG A 524 -21.17 9.15 -17.91
CA ARG A 524 -20.18 8.15 -18.32
C ARG A 524 -19.59 7.39 -17.14
N ALA A 525 -19.49 6.08 -17.28
CA ALA A 525 -18.70 5.23 -16.41
C ALA A 525 -17.22 5.31 -16.82
N ARG A 526 -16.38 5.77 -15.90
CA ARG A 526 -14.94 5.99 -16.13
C ARG A 526 -14.09 5.02 -15.33
N GLY A 527 -12.88 4.78 -15.79
CA GLY A 527 -11.86 4.10 -15.01
C GLY A 527 -10.49 4.68 -15.34
N PHE A 528 -9.61 4.74 -14.35
CA PHE A 528 -8.26 5.25 -14.54
C PHE A 528 -7.35 4.11 -15.01
N VAL A 529 -6.80 4.25 -16.21
CA VAL A 529 -5.84 3.29 -16.79
C VAL A 529 -4.48 3.44 -16.10
N LYS A 530 -3.96 2.33 -15.58
CA LYS A 530 -2.62 2.24 -14.98
C LYS A 530 -1.72 1.41 -15.89
N ILE A 531 -0.79 2.11 -16.54
CA ILE A 531 0.18 1.53 -17.47
C ILE A 531 1.20 0.65 -16.74
N THR A 532 1.53 1.02 -15.50
CA THR A 532 2.53 0.38 -14.65
C THR A 532 1.92 -0.60 -13.63
N GLY A 533 0.66 -1.00 -13.84
CA GLY A 533 -0.16 -1.69 -12.85
C GLY A 533 0.21 -3.14 -12.60
N ALA A 534 0.20 -3.99 -13.63
CA ALA A 534 0.44 -5.43 -13.49
C ALA A 534 1.91 -5.77 -13.76
N GLU A 535 2.51 -6.65 -12.96
CA GLU A 535 3.92 -7.08 -13.08
C GLU A 535 4.27 -7.64 -14.47
N THR A 536 3.28 -8.21 -15.18
CA THR A 536 3.45 -8.77 -16.52
C THR A 536 3.49 -7.72 -17.65
N GLY A 537 3.47 -6.42 -17.32
CA GLY A 537 3.39 -5.33 -18.29
C GLY A 537 2.00 -5.10 -18.89
N ARG A 538 0.96 -5.81 -18.43
CA ARG A 538 -0.44 -5.55 -18.81
C ARG A 538 -0.94 -4.29 -18.13
N TRP A 539 -1.81 -3.55 -18.80
CA TRP A 539 -2.54 -2.46 -18.16
C TRP A 539 -3.47 -3.01 -17.08
N SER A 540 -3.63 -2.24 -16.01
CA SER A 540 -4.71 -2.44 -15.05
C SER A 540 -5.60 -1.19 -15.00
N MET A 541 -6.76 -1.28 -14.35
CA MET A 541 -7.63 -0.12 -14.15
C MET A 541 -8.01 0.03 -12.67
N SER A 542 -8.26 1.27 -12.26
CA SER A 542 -8.94 1.59 -11.01
C SER A 542 -10.15 2.47 -11.27
N LYS A 543 -10.85 2.86 -10.21
CA LYS A 543 -11.82 3.97 -10.26
C LYS A 543 -11.17 5.24 -10.82
N TYR A 544 -12.01 6.12 -11.34
CA TYR A 544 -11.57 7.42 -11.84
C TYR A 544 -11.16 8.36 -10.70
N TYR A 545 -10.56 9.51 -11.02
CA TYR A 545 -9.94 10.39 -10.01
C TYR A 545 -10.96 10.92 -9.00
N ASP A 546 -12.21 11.06 -9.39
CA ASP A 546 -13.37 11.54 -8.62
C ASP A 546 -14.04 10.43 -7.78
N ASN A 547 -13.43 9.24 -7.71
CA ASN A 547 -13.97 8.03 -7.07
C ASN A 547 -15.23 7.43 -7.74
N THR A 548 -15.60 7.94 -8.91
CA THR A 548 -16.70 7.40 -9.72
C THR A 548 -16.21 6.30 -10.67
N GLY A 549 -17.19 5.67 -11.31
CA GLY A 549 -17.02 4.67 -12.34
C GLY A 549 -16.46 3.35 -11.82
N ILE A 550 -15.94 2.54 -12.74
CA ILE A 550 -15.52 1.16 -12.49
C ILE A 550 -14.21 0.82 -13.21
N PRO A 551 -13.41 -0.10 -12.65
CA PRO A 551 -12.35 -0.75 -13.41
C PRO A 551 -12.98 -1.61 -14.51
N MET A 552 -13.04 -1.10 -15.75
CA MET A 552 -13.78 -1.72 -16.87
C MET A 552 -13.33 -3.16 -17.17
N GLN A 553 -12.08 -3.51 -16.86
CA GLN A 553 -11.54 -4.87 -17.00
C GLN A 553 -12.21 -5.91 -16.07
N THR A 554 -12.94 -5.47 -15.05
CA THR A 554 -13.59 -6.34 -14.06
C THR A 554 -15.04 -6.65 -14.38
N VAL A 555 -15.63 -6.00 -15.39
CA VAL A 555 -17.01 -6.23 -15.81
C VAL A 555 -17.18 -7.70 -16.22
N PRO A 556 -18.14 -8.45 -15.62
CA PRO A 556 -18.42 -9.82 -16.01
C PRO A 556 -18.74 -9.90 -17.50
N ARG A 557 -18.15 -10.90 -18.18
CA ARG A 557 -18.39 -11.13 -19.61
C ARG A 557 -19.59 -12.03 -19.85
N ASP A 558 -19.85 -12.92 -18.91
CA ASP A 558 -20.99 -13.81 -19.01
C ASP A 558 -22.26 -12.96 -18.93
N PRO A 559 -23.24 -13.22 -19.82
CA PRO A 559 -24.50 -12.53 -19.75
C PRO A 559 -25.09 -12.77 -18.35
N ILE A 560 -25.67 -11.72 -17.78
CA ILE A 560 -26.60 -11.93 -16.69
C ILE A 560 -27.81 -12.57 -17.35
N GLU A 561 -27.85 -13.90 -17.32
CA GLU A 561 -29.06 -14.65 -17.58
C GLU A 561 -30.07 -14.15 -16.55
N LEU A 562 -30.99 -13.31 -17.00
CA LEU A 562 -32.25 -13.15 -16.33
C LEU A 562 -32.90 -14.50 -16.50
N GLU A 563 -32.72 -15.36 -15.49
CA GLU A 563 -33.33 -16.68 -15.47
C GLU A 563 -34.82 -16.46 -15.78
N ASP A 564 -35.27 -16.98 -16.92
CA ASP A 564 -36.68 -17.02 -17.30
C ASP A 564 -37.44 -17.70 -16.15
N GLU A 565 -38.77 -17.50 -16.06
CA GLU A 565 -39.63 -18.03 -14.99
C GLU A 565 -39.38 -19.53 -14.62
N SER A 566 -38.71 -20.29 -15.48
CA SER A 566 -38.09 -21.61 -15.25
C SER A 566 -37.22 -21.82 -13.99
N VAL A 567 -36.69 -20.78 -13.32
CA VAL A 567 -36.04 -20.97 -11.99
C VAL A 567 -37.05 -20.93 -10.85
N LEU A 568 -38.16 -20.19 -11.03
CA LEU A 568 -39.34 -20.42 -10.21
C LEU A 568 -39.87 -21.83 -10.45
N GLU A 569 -39.86 -22.37 -11.69
CA GLU A 569 -40.22 -23.78 -11.92
C GLU A 569 -39.24 -24.78 -11.27
N ASN A 570 -37.95 -24.45 -11.10
CA ASN A 570 -37.00 -25.32 -10.38
C ASN A 570 -37.10 -25.20 -8.86
N ILE A 571 -37.46 -24.02 -8.34
CA ILE A 571 -37.77 -23.80 -6.93
C ILE A 571 -39.13 -24.41 -6.61
N ASP A 572 -40.12 -24.29 -7.49
CA ASP A 572 -41.40 -24.96 -7.44
C ASP A 572 -41.23 -26.46 -7.63
N ALA A 573 -40.33 -26.98 -8.46
CA ALA A 573 -40.00 -28.42 -8.48
C ALA A 573 -39.29 -28.89 -7.18
N LEU A 574 -38.51 -27.99 -6.55
CA LEU A 574 -37.89 -28.22 -5.24
C LEU A 574 -38.89 -28.09 -4.07
N LEU A 575 -39.95 -27.30 -4.21
CA LEU A 575 -41.05 -27.09 -3.26
C LEU A 575 -42.23 -28.06 -3.51
N GLU A 576 -42.41 -28.58 -4.73
CA GLU A 576 -43.32 -29.66 -5.11
C GLU A 576 -42.83 -30.99 -4.50
N LEU A 577 -41.52 -31.12 -4.27
CA LEU A 577 -40.95 -32.16 -3.41
C LEU A 577 -41.42 -32.04 -1.94
N GLU A 578 -41.78 -30.84 -1.48
CA GLU A 578 -42.47 -30.59 -0.20
C GLU A 578 -44.00 -30.79 -0.31
N GLY A 579 -44.58 -30.55 -1.49
CA GLY A 579 -45.97 -30.86 -1.82
C GLY A 579 -46.28 -32.36 -1.88
N ALA A 580 -45.32 -33.19 -2.30
CA ALA A 580 -45.39 -34.66 -2.24
C ALA A 580 -45.14 -35.24 -0.82
N LEU A 581 -45.05 -34.36 0.19
CA LEU A 581 -44.82 -34.66 1.60
C LEU A 581 -45.99 -34.25 2.51
N LYS A 582 -47.03 -33.61 1.96
CA LYS A 582 -48.39 -33.63 2.51
C LYS A 582 -49.16 -34.79 1.88
#